data_AF-A0A1M6F618-F1
#
_entry.id   AF-A0A1M6F618-F1
#
_cell.length_a   1.000
_cell.length_b   1.000
_cell.length_c   1.000
_cell.angle_alpha   90.00
_cell.angle_beta   90.00
_cell.angle_gamma   90.00
#
_symmetry.space_group_name_H-M   'P 1'
#
loop_
_entity.id
_entity.type
_entity.pdbx_description
1 polymer ?
#
loop_
_entity_poly.entity_id
_entity_poly.type
_entity_poly.pdbx_seq_one_letter_code
_entity_poly.pdbx_strand_id
1 'polypeptide(L)'
;MTYANRAQAMTGWYEESPYYKLLIGIWKFYYVDSYKELPADIVDTTATVVGWKRIKVPGNWELQGYGAAIYTNQCYEFRSSNPQLPQLPEENPVGVYRKEFTLPTDWEGRDVYLYITGAKSGCYVYINGYEVGYNEDSKNPVEYLINRYLKSGENTLVLKIFRWSTGSYMVFSVWPLI
;
A
#
# COMPACT_ATOMS: atom_id res chain seq x y z
N MET A 1 12.95 9.45 12.28
CA MET A 1 12.53 8.44 13.28
C MET A 1 12.74 8.99 14.68
N THR A 2 11.77 8.77 15.58
CA THR A 2 11.74 9.35 16.92
C THR A 2 12.18 8.33 17.96
N TYR A 3 13.06 8.73 18.89
CA TYR A 3 13.56 7.90 19.98
C TYR A 3 13.16 8.47 21.34
N ALA A 4 13.11 7.64 22.38
CA ALA A 4 12.76 8.09 23.73
C ALA A 4 13.86 8.92 24.40
N ASN A 5 15.13 8.60 24.13
CA ASN A 5 16.27 9.27 24.73
C ASN A 5 17.55 9.09 23.88
N ARG A 6 18.61 9.80 24.26
CA ARG A 6 19.91 9.76 23.59
C ARG A 6 20.52 8.36 23.56
N ALA A 7 20.44 7.60 24.65
CA ALA A 7 21.03 6.26 24.72
C ALA A 7 20.40 5.33 23.67
N GLN A 8 19.08 5.38 23.53
CA GLN A 8 18.37 4.65 22.49
C GLN A 8 18.74 5.13 21.08
N ALA A 9 18.82 6.46 20.86
CA ALA A 9 19.21 7.01 19.57
C ALA A 9 20.61 6.56 19.12
N MET A 10 21.55 6.38 20.08
CA MET A 10 22.90 5.89 19.79
C MET A 10 22.93 4.43 19.29
N THR A 11 21.89 3.64 19.56
CA THR A 11 21.81 2.26 19.06
C THR A 11 21.49 2.20 17.56
N GLY A 12 20.83 3.23 17.02
CA GLY A 12 20.35 3.27 15.63
C GLY A 12 19.11 2.41 15.34
N TRP A 13 18.67 1.58 16.28
CA TRP A 13 17.52 0.69 16.11
C TRP A 13 16.22 1.41 16.44
N TYR A 14 15.69 2.17 15.47
CA TYR A 14 14.41 2.87 15.65
C TYR A 14 13.22 1.92 15.93
N GLU A 15 13.36 0.64 15.57
CA GLU A 15 12.35 -0.39 15.76
C GLU A 15 12.11 -0.70 17.24
N GLU A 16 13.11 -0.45 18.09
CA GLU A 16 13.00 -0.60 19.54
C GLU A 16 12.40 0.63 20.22
N SER A 17 12.13 1.71 19.47
CA SER A 17 11.52 2.92 20.01
C SER A 17 10.11 2.65 20.51
N PRO A 18 9.71 3.15 21.69
CA PRO A 18 8.31 3.09 22.13
C PRO A 18 7.38 3.88 21.19
N TYR A 19 7.95 4.76 20.35
CA TYR A 19 7.23 5.54 19.35
C TYR A 19 7.25 4.89 17.96
N TYR A 20 7.56 3.60 17.88
CA TYR A 20 7.49 2.81 16.66
C TYR A 20 6.49 1.67 16.82
N LYS A 21 5.66 1.47 15.80
CA LYS A 21 4.74 0.33 15.74
C LYS A 21 4.83 -0.34 14.38
N LEU A 22 5.28 -1.59 14.39
CA LEU A 22 5.36 -2.41 13.19
C LEU A 22 3.97 -2.95 12.80
N LEU A 23 3.61 -2.82 11.53
CA LEU A 23 2.36 -3.36 10.97
C LEU A 23 2.59 -4.57 10.03
N ILE A 24 3.81 -5.12 9.99
CA ILE A 24 4.16 -6.35 9.26
C ILE A 24 3.37 -7.55 9.81
N GLY A 25 3.07 -8.52 8.94
CA GLY A 25 2.46 -9.79 9.33
C GLY A 25 1.36 -10.21 8.37
N ILE A 26 0.33 -10.88 8.91
CA ILE A 26 -0.81 -11.34 8.11
C ILE A 26 -1.91 -10.27 8.08
N TRP A 27 -2.34 -9.95 6.87
CA TRP A 27 -3.39 -8.97 6.56
C TRP A 27 -4.56 -9.67 5.88
N LYS A 28 -5.76 -9.08 5.98
CA LYS A 28 -6.89 -9.46 5.14
C LYS A 28 -6.58 -8.97 3.72
N PHE A 29 -6.83 -9.80 2.72
CA PHE A 29 -6.54 -9.49 1.32
C PHE A 29 -7.71 -9.83 0.41
N TYR A 30 -8.03 -8.91 -0.50
CA TYR A 30 -9.03 -9.08 -1.54
C TYR A 30 -8.38 -8.79 -2.89
N TYR A 31 -8.64 -9.60 -3.90
CA TYR A 31 -8.00 -9.50 -5.21
C TYR A 31 -9.05 -9.67 -6.30
N VAL A 32 -8.96 -8.82 -7.32
CA VAL A 32 -9.73 -8.89 -8.57
C VAL A 32 -8.80 -8.62 -9.75
N ASP A 33 -9.11 -9.20 -10.90
CA ASP A 33 -8.32 -9.00 -12.12
C ASP A 33 -8.61 -7.67 -12.80
N SER A 34 -9.76 -7.05 -12.49
CA SER A 34 -10.14 -5.72 -12.96
C SER A 34 -10.67 -4.84 -11.84
N TYR A 35 -10.20 -3.60 -11.77
CA TYR A 35 -10.67 -2.61 -10.79
C TYR A 35 -12.19 -2.37 -10.84
N LYS A 36 -12.84 -2.65 -11.97
CA LYS A 36 -14.29 -2.52 -12.16
C LYS A 36 -15.09 -3.56 -11.36
N GLU A 37 -14.45 -4.65 -10.95
CA GLU A 37 -15.06 -5.74 -10.19
C GLU A 37 -14.98 -5.51 -8.67
N LEU A 38 -14.31 -4.44 -8.22
CA LEU A 38 -14.25 -4.13 -6.80
C LEU A 38 -15.63 -3.79 -6.25
N PRO A 39 -16.03 -4.39 -5.11
CA PRO A 39 -17.21 -3.94 -4.39
C PRO A 39 -17.08 -2.45 -4.01
N ALA A 40 -18.15 -1.68 -4.19
CA ALA A 40 -18.15 -0.24 -3.92
C ALA A 40 -17.83 0.10 -2.46
N ASP A 41 -18.14 -0.82 -1.54
CA ASP A 41 -17.98 -0.74 -0.10
C ASP A 41 -16.70 -1.41 0.42
N ILE A 42 -15.76 -1.81 -0.45
CA ILE A 42 -14.54 -2.55 -0.06
C ILE A 42 -13.64 -1.81 0.94
N VAL A 43 -13.73 -0.47 0.97
CA VAL A 43 -12.98 0.40 1.90
C VAL A 43 -13.75 0.72 3.19
N ASP A 44 -15.05 0.42 3.25
CA ASP A 44 -15.87 0.68 4.43
C ASP A 44 -15.49 -0.30 5.56
N THR A 45 -15.27 0.26 6.75
CA THR A 45 -14.92 -0.52 7.94
C THR A 45 -16.04 -1.42 8.44
N THR A 46 -17.29 -1.06 8.14
CA THR A 46 -18.52 -1.71 8.62
C THR A 46 -19.07 -2.73 7.62
N ALA A 47 -18.67 -2.62 6.35
CA ALA A 47 -19.12 -3.53 5.30
C ALA A 47 -18.59 -4.95 5.55
N THR A 48 -19.50 -5.92 5.46
CA THR A 48 -19.16 -7.34 5.51
C THR A 48 -19.00 -7.86 4.09
N VAL A 49 -17.91 -7.47 3.46
CA VAL A 49 -17.54 -8.04 2.15
C VAL A 49 -17.13 -9.49 2.35
N VAL A 50 -17.73 -10.40 1.59
CA VAL A 50 -17.36 -11.83 1.58
C VAL A 50 -16.21 -12.05 0.62
N GLY A 51 -15.31 -12.99 0.93
CA GLY A 51 -14.22 -13.38 0.03
C GLY A 51 -12.83 -12.88 0.41
N TRP A 52 -12.68 -12.19 1.54
CA TRP A 52 -11.36 -11.87 2.09
C TRP A 52 -10.56 -13.13 2.35
N LYS A 53 -9.34 -13.14 1.82
CA LYS A 53 -8.29 -14.13 2.10
C LYS A 53 -7.26 -13.53 3.05
N ARG A 54 -6.17 -14.25 3.25
CA ARG A 54 -5.03 -13.82 4.09
C ARG A 54 -3.79 -13.70 3.22
N ILE A 55 -3.00 -12.66 3.42
CA ILE A 55 -1.72 -12.44 2.72
C ILE A 55 -0.62 -12.04 3.70
N LYS A 56 0.63 -12.41 3.41
CA LYS A 56 1.81 -11.95 4.15
C LYS A 56 2.25 -10.59 3.61
N VAL A 57 2.50 -9.67 4.52
CA VAL A 57 3.06 -8.34 4.25
C VAL A 57 4.35 -8.20 5.05
N PRO A 58 5.49 -7.81 4.44
CA PRO A 58 5.65 -7.49 3.01
C PRO A 58 5.68 -8.75 2.12
N GLY A 59 5.39 -8.58 0.83
CA GLY A 59 5.49 -9.63 -0.18
C GLY A 59 4.66 -9.33 -1.43
N ASN A 60 5.15 -9.72 -2.61
CA ASN A 60 4.39 -9.61 -3.86
C ASN A 60 3.24 -10.63 -3.86
N TRP A 61 2.05 -10.25 -4.35
CA TRP A 61 0.89 -11.15 -4.35
C TRP A 61 1.03 -12.29 -5.37
N GLU A 62 1.82 -12.10 -6.44
CA GLU A 62 2.04 -13.11 -7.48
C GLU A 62 2.75 -14.34 -6.91
N LEU A 63 3.69 -14.11 -5.99
CA LEU A 63 4.40 -15.17 -5.27
C LEU A 63 3.55 -15.82 -4.17
N GLN A 64 2.35 -15.29 -3.93
CA GLN A 64 1.40 -15.78 -2.94
C GLN A 64 0.11 -16.34 -3.60
N GLY A 65 0.14 -16.57 -4.92
CA GLY A 65 -0.92 -17.27 -5.66
C GLY A 65 -1.99 -16.38 -6.30
N TYR A 66 -1.73 -15.09 -6.49
CA TYR A 66 -2.68 -14.14 -7.11
C TYR A 66 -2.13 -13.55 -8.40
N GLY A 67 -2.92 -13.61 -9.49
CA GLY A 67 -2.47 -13.18 -10.81
C GLY A 67 -1.26 -13.96 -11.31
N ALA A 68 -0.49 -13.35 -12.22
CA ALA A 68 0.71 -13.94 -12.80
C ALA A 68 1.93 -13.02 -12.68
N ALA A 69 3.07 -13.59 -12.30
CA ALA A 69 4.37 -12.93 -12.38
C ALA A 69 4.78 -12.82 -13.86
N ILE A 70 4.97 -11.60 -14.35
CA ILE A 70 5.31 -11.35 -15.76
C ILE A 70 6.74 -10.85 -15.83
N TYR A 71 7.49 -11.39 -16.78
CA TYR A 71 8.80 -10.91 -17.17
C TYR A 71 8.75 -10.46 -18.63
N THR A 72 9.12 -9.21 -18.87
CA THR A 72 9.34 -8.65 -20.20
C THR A 72 10.68 -7.92 -20.21
N ASN A 73 11.32 -7.84 -21.38
CA ASN A 73 12.57 -7.09 -21.53
C ASN A 73 12.29 -5.62 -21.92
N GLN A 74 11.78 -5.39 -23.14
CA GLN A 74 11.58 -4.04 -23.68
C GLN A 74 10.11 -3.60 -23.69
N CYS A 75 9.15 -4.50 -23.79
CA CYS A 75 7.74 -4.12 -23.85
C CYS A 75 7.16 -3.87 -22.45
N TYR A 76 6.19 -2.94 -22.35
CA TYR A 76 5.38 -2.81 -21.14
C TYR A 76 4.56 -4.10 -20.93
N GLU A 77 4.53 -4.63 -19.71
CA GLU A 77 3.82 -5.89 -19.40
C GLU A 77 2.32 -5.83 -19.72
N PHE A 78 1.72 -4.64 -19.68
CA PHE A 78 0.31 -4.41 -20.02
C PHE A 78 0.07 -3.99 -21.48
N ARG A 79 1.13 -3.72 -22.26
CA ARG A 79 1.00 -3.38 -23.68
C ARG A 79 2.28 -3.70 -24.46
N SER A 80 2.19 -4.68 -25.36
CA SER A 80 3.34 -5.16 -26.14
C SER A 80 3.78 -4.21 -27.26
N SER A 81 2.88 -3.40 -27.83
CA SER A 81 3.21 -2.46 -28.92
C SER A 81 2.50 -1.10 -28.80
N ASN A 82 3.18 -0.06 -29.29
CA ASN A 82 2.69 1.33 -29.40
C ASN A 82 1.98 1.87 -28.14
N PRO A 83 2.66 2.00 -26.98
CA PRO A 83 2.08 2.56 -25.76
C PRO A 83 1.55 3.99 -25.97
N GLN A 84 0.30 4.23 -25.60
CA GLN A 84 -0.31 5.56 -25.63
C GLN A 84 -0.30 6.09 -24.20
N LEU A 85 0.69 6.90 -23.85
CA LEU A 85 0.71 7.53 -22.53
C LEU A 85 -0.42 8.57 -22.43
N PRO A 86 -1.12 8.69 -21.29
CA PRO A 86 -0.96 7.94 -20.02
C PRO A 86 -1.98 6.79 -19.85
N GLN A 87 -2.45 6.17 -20.94
CA GLN A 87 -3.54 5.19 -20.90
C GLN A 87 -3.14 3.89 -20.18
N LEU A 88 -3.99 3.39 -19.28
CA LEU A 88 -3.82 2.11 -18.61
C LEU A 88 -4.78 1.06 -19.19
N PRO A 89 -4.49 -0.25 -19.09
CA PRO A 89 -5.45 -1.28 -19.47
C PRO A 89 -6.71 -1.18 -18.61
N GLU A 90 -7.87 -1.50 -19.19
CA GLU A 90 -9.10 -1.61 -18.40
C GLU A 90 -9.03 -2.79 -17.42
N GLU A 91 -8.49 -3.91 -17.88
CA GLU A 91 -8.17 -5.08 -17.07
C GLU A 91 -6.91 -4.79 -16.25
N ASN A 92 -7.04 -4.03 -15.18
CA ASN A 92 -5.95 -3.69 -14.26
C ASN A 92 -6.20 -4.35 -12.89
N PRO A 93 -5.41 -5.39 -12.54
CA PRO A 93 -5.59 -6.09 -11.28
C PRO A 93 -5.42 -5.18 -10.06
N VAL A 94 -6.26 -5.41 -9.05
CA VAL A 94 -6.23 -4.64 -7.81
C VAL A 94 -6.18 -5.58 -6.61
N GLY A 95 -5.21 -5.33 -5.73
CA GLY A 95 -5.12 -5.93 -4.42
C GLY A 95 -5.54 -4.94 -3.34
N VAL A 96 -6.57 -5.28 -2.56
CA VAL A 96 -6.98 -4.52 -1.39
C VAL A 96 -6.51 -5.23 -0.13
N TYR A 97 -5.75 -4.53 0.70
CA TYR A 97 -5.21 -5.02 1.96
C TYR A 97 -5.93 -4.31 3.10
N ARG A 98 -6.34 -5.05 4.13
CA ARG A 98 -6.98 -4.50 5.33
C ARG A 98 -6.29 -5.01 6.59
N LYS A 99 -6.04 -4.10 7.53
CA LYS A 99 -5.43 -4.39 8.83
C LYS A 99 -6.04 -3.54 9.93
N GLU A 100 -6.50 -4.21 10.96
CA GLU A 100 -6.89 -3.60 12.22
C GLU A 100 -5.65 -3.38 13.10
N PHE A 101 -5.56 -2.22 13.77
CA PHE A 101 -4.47 -1.87 14.67
C PHE A 101 -4.94 -0.95 15.79
N THR A 102 -4.26 -1.01 16.94
CA THR A 102 -4.46 -0.10 18.07
C THR A 102 -3.19 0.69 18.32
N LEU A 103 -3.35 1.97 18.65
CA LEU A 103 -2.22 2.81 19.06
C LEU A 103 -2.02 2.73 20.58
N PRO A 104 -0.78 2.74 21.06
CA PRO A 104 -0.48 2.90 22.48
C PRO A 104 -1.03 4.22 23.04
N THR A 105 -1.49 4.24 24.30
CA THR A 105 -2.08 5.43 24.93
C THR A 105 -1.06 6.56 25.13
N ASP A 106 0.21 6.24 25.25
CA ASP A 106 1.34 7.18 25.37
C ASP A 106 1.62 7.95 24.06
N TRP A 107 0.90 7.67 22.98
CA TRP A 107 0.96 8.45 21.73
C TRP A 107 -0.07 9.58 21.69
N GLU A 108 -0.97 9.69 22.67
CA GLU A 108 -1.98 10.74 22.73
C GLU A 108 -1.33 12.14 22.71
N GLY A 109 -1.86 13.04 21.88
CA GLY A 109 -1.33 14.39 21.68
C GLY A 109 -0.07 14.49 20.82
N ARG A 110 0.45 13.39 20.26
CA ARG A 110 1.61 13.38 19.37
C ARG A 110 1.20 13.33 17.91
N ASP A 111 2.04 13.83 17.02
CA ASP A 111 1.89 13.59 15.58
C ASP A 111 2.19 12.13 15.24
N VAL A 112 1.27 11.50 14.54
CA VAL A 112 1.33 10.09 14.14
C VAL A 112 1.41 10.02 12.63
N TYR A 113 2.48 9.39 12.15
CA TYR A 113 2.72 9.19 10.73
C TYR A 113 2.59 7.72 10.35
N LEU A 114 1.85 7.44 9.26
CA LEU A 114 1.93 6.17 8.57
C LEU A 114 3.13 6.20 7.64
N TYR A 115 4.07 5.27 7.82
CA TYR A 115 5.27 5.11 7.00
C TYR A 115 5.16 3.84 6.15
N ILE A 116 5.10 3.99 4.83
CA ILE A 116 5.08 2.87 3.87
C ILE A 116 6.43 2.87 3.15
N THR A 117 7.22 1.82 3.33
CA THR A 117 8.56 1.69 2.73
C THR A 117 8.54 1.53 1.21
N GLY A 118 7.47 0.95 0.66
CA GLY A 118 7.26 0.82 -0.77
C GLY A 118 5.99 0.03 -1.09
N ALA A 119 5.28 0.47 -2.13
CA ALA A 119 4.09 -0.19 -2.66
C ALA A 119 4.09 -0.04 -4.19
N LYS A 120 3.99 -1.15 -4.93
CA LYS A 120 3.96 -1.15 -6.41
C LYS A 120 2.52 -1.37 -6.89
N SER A 121 1.97 -0.60 -7.83
CA SER A 121 2.52 0.60 -8.50
C SER A 121 1.72 1.87 -8.25
N GLY A 122 0.46 1.76 -7.85
CA GLY A 122 -0.39 2.89 -7.46
C GLY A 122 -1.14 2.51 -6.20
N CYS A 123 -0.93 3.24 -5.11
CA CYS A 123 -1.43 2.88 -3.79
C CYS A 123 -2.28 4.00 -3.21
N TYR A 124 -3.57 3.74 -3.04
CA TYR A 124 -4.44 4.58 -2.21
C TYR A 124 -4.42 4.08 -0.77
N VAL A 125 -4.38 5.02 0.16
CA VAL A 125 -4.35 4.77 1.60
C VAL A 125 -5.63 5.29 2.24
N TYR A 126 -6.29 4.43 3.02
CA TYR A 126 -7.48 4.79 3.79
C TYR A 126 -7.28 4.45 5.27
N ILE A 127 -7.72 5.34 6.15
CA ILE A 127 -7.79 5.12 7.60
C ILE A 127 -9.24 5.30 8.03
N ASN A 128 -9.80 4.29 8.69
CA ASN A 128 -11.19 4.27 9.15
C ASN A 128 -12.21 4.64 8.06
N GLY A 129 -11.96 4.23 6.81
CA GLY A 129 -12.81 4.51 5.65
C GLY A 129 -12.56 5.85 4.96
N TYR A 130 -11.72 6.72 5.52
CA TYR A 130 -11.37 8.01 4.93
C TYR A 130 -10.09 7.93 4.12
N GLU A 131 -10.10 8.51 2.91
CA GLU A 131 -8.89 8.61 2.09
C GLU A 131 -7.88 9.58 2.72
N VAL A 132 -6.65 9.09 2.87
CA VAL A 132 -5.52 9.85 3.42
C VAL A 132 -4.65 10.39 2.30
N GLY A 133 -4.47 9.61 1.23
CA GLY A 133 -3.70 10.02 0.07
C GLY A 133 -3.38 8.89 -0.91
N TYR A 134 -2.57 9.22 -1.91
CA TYR A 134 -2.18 8.37 -3.02
C TYR A 134 -0.67 8.48 -3.31
N ASN A 135 -0.06 7.40 -3.81
CA ASN A 135 1.36 7.36 -4.22
C ASN A 135 1.58 6.39 -5.41
N GLU A 136 2.49 6.75 -6.32
CA GLU A 136 2.88 5.91 -7.47
C GLU A 136 4.35 5.46 -7.48
N ASP A 137 5.15 5.91 -6.51
CA ASP A 137 6.57 5.57 -6.45
C ASP A 137 6.76 4.26 -5.67
N SER A 138 7.12 3.22 -6.42
CA SER A 138 7.31 1.89 -5.83
C SER A 138 8.62 1.69 -5.05
N LYS A 139 9.56 2.64 -5.11
CA LYS A 139 10.94 2.46 -4.61
C LYS A 139 11.34 3.43 -3.50
N ASN A 140 10.59 4.51 -3.31
CA ASN A 140 10.81 5.45 -2.22
C ASN A 140 9.72 5.32 -1.14
N PRO A 141 10.08 5.56 0.13
CA PRO A 141 9.10 5.57 1.19
C PRO A 141 8.14 6.76 1.05
N VAL A 142 6.91 6.59 1.54
CA VAL A 142 5.92 7.65 1.66
C VAL A 142 5.40 7.75 3.09
N GLU A 143 5.17 9.00 3.51
CA GLU A 143 4.70 9.34 4.86
C GLU A 143 3.38 10.11 4.78
N TYR A 144 2.45 9.75 5.68
CA TYR A 144 1.18 10.45 5.82
C TYR A 144 0.93 10.82 7.28
N LEU A 145 0.64 12.09 7.57
CA LEU A 145 0.15 12.52 8.89
C LEU A 145 -1.31 12.08 9.07
N ILE A 146 -1.55 11.10 9.95
CA ILE A 146 -2.86 10.42 10.04
C ILE A 146 -3.74 10.86 11.21
N ASN A 147 -3.28 11.79 12.06
CA ASN A 147 -3.96 12.23 13.29
C ASN A 147 -5.47 12.48 13.12
N ARG A 148 -5.86 13.20 12.06
CA ARG A 148 -7.26 13.59 11.81
C ARG A 148 -8.20 12.42 11.49
N TYR A 149 -7.66 11.26 11.13
CA TYR A 149 -8.41 10.08 10.72
C TYR A 149 -8.48 9.02 11.81
N LEU A 150 -7.69 9.17 12.87
CA LEU A 150 -7.62 8.22 13.97
C LEU A 150 -8.80 8.38 14.93
N LYS A 151 -9.21 7.27 15.53
CA LYS A 151 -10.17 7.21 16.64
C LYS A 151 -9.55 6.49 17.83
N SER A 152 -10.14 6.68 19.01
CA SER A 152 -9.75 5.93 20.20
C SER A 152 -10.02 4.43 20.02
N GLY A 153 -9.12 3.59 20.53
CA GLY A 153 -9.21 2.14 20.42
C GLY A 153 -8.73 1.59 19.08
N GLU A 154 -9.52 0.69 18.49
CA GLU A 154 -9.17 -0.02 17.26
C GLU A 154 -9.40 0.85 16.02
N ASN A 155 -8.38 0.95 15.17
CA ASN A 155 -8.37 1.66 13.91
C ASN A 155 -8.22 0.64 12.76
N THR A 156 -8.77 0.96 11.60
CA THR A 156 -8.63 0.14 10.39
C THR A 156 -7.80 0.88 9.34
N LEU A 157 -6.73 0.24 8.86
CA LEU A 157 -5.95 0.66 7.71
C LEU A 157 -6.35 -0.18 6.50
N VAL A 158 -6.62 0.48 5.37
CA VAL A 158 -6.82 -0.16 4.07
C VAL A 158 -5.85 0.41 3.05
N LEU A 159 -5.15 -0.47 2.33
CA LEU A 159 -4.34 -0.13 1.16
C LEU A 159 -5.01 -0.71 -0.07
N LYS A 160 -5.34 0.13 -1.05
CA LYS A 160 -5.88 -0.29 -2.35
C LYS A 160 -4.78 -0.10 -3.39
N ILE A 161 -4.20 -1.20 -3.84
CA ILE A 161 -3.00 -1.20 -4.67
C ILE A 161 -3.35 -1.73 -6.06
N PHE A 162 -3.12 -0.89 -7.06
CA PHE A 162 -3.25 -1.23 -8.47
C PHE A 162 -1.92 -1.82 -8.97
N ARG A 163 -2.02 -2.86 -9.80
CA ARG A 163 -0.86 -3.48 -10.44
C ARG A 163 -0.14 -2.49 -11.37
N TRP A 164 -0.93 -1.70 -12.10
CA TRP A 164 -0.47 -0.66 -13.01
C TRP A 164 -1.03 0.72 -12.64
N SER A 165 -0.20 1.73 -12.82
CA SER A 165 -0.46 3.15 -12.55
C SER A 165 0.29 3.98 -13.61
N THR A 166 0.06 5.28 -13.68
CA THR A 166 0.80 6.12 -14.64
C THR A 166 2.31 6.10 -14.39
N GLY A 167 2.74 5.98 -13.15
CA GLY A 167 4.15 5.79 -12.76
C GLY A 167 4.78 4.51 -13.30
N SER A 168 3.97 3.51 -13.71
CA SER A 168 4.48 2.29 -14.35
C SER A 168 5.20 2.58 -15.66
N TYR A 169 4.87 3.68 -16.35
CA TYR A 169 5.57 4.12 -17.54
C TYR A 169 7.02 4.56 -17.27
N MET A 170 7.31 5.09 -16.07
CA MET A 170 8.64 5.55 -15.69
C MET A 170 9.53 4.43 -15.15
N VAL A 171 8.93 3.45 -14.46
CA VAL A 171 9.64 2.30 -13.88
C VAL A 171 10.06 1.28 -14.96
N PHE A 172 9.43 1.34 -16.14
CA PHE A 172 9.84 0.66 -17.36
C PHE A 172 10.17 1.68 -18.45
N SER A 173 11.22 2.47 -18.25
CA SER A 173 11.64 3.44 -19.27
C SER A 173 12.42 2.73 -20.38
N VAL A 174 11.75 2.50 -21.51
CA VAL A 174 12.39 2.26 -22.81
C VAL A 174 12.46 3.61 -23.49
N TRP A 175 13.66 4.15 -23.66
CA TRP A 175 13.85 5.23 -24.62
C TRP A 175 13.54 4.65 -26.02
N PRO A 176 12.68 5.29 -26.84
CA PRO A 176 12.58 4.90 -28.23
C PRO A 176 13.97 5.07 -28.84
N LEU A 177 14.61 3.97 -29.19
CA LEU A 177 15.76 3.99 -30.07
C LEU A 177 15.24 4.51 -31.41
N ILE A 178 15.71 5.70 -31.79
CA ILE A 178 15.64 6.22 -33.15
C ILE A 178 16.51 5.32 -34.03
#